data_AF-A0A537D1S1-F1
#
_entry.id   AF-A0A537D1S1-F1
#
_cell.length_a   1.000
_cell.length_b   1.000
_cell.length_c   1.000
_cell.angle_alpha   90.00
_cell.angle_beta   90.00
_cell.angle_gamma   90.00
#
_symmetry.space_group_name_H-M   'P 1'
#
loop_
_entity.id
_entity.type
_entity.pdbx_description
1 polymer ?
#
loop_
_entity_poly.entity_id
_entity_poly.type
_entity_poly.pdbx_seq_one_letter_code
_entity_poly.pdbx_strand_id
1 'polypeptide(L)' 'LSATIWVTDIRNRAPMNEVWTAWVDAKNLPARACVEARLADPKALVEIMVIAAK' A
#
# COMPACT_ATOMS: atom_id res chain seq x y z
N LEU A 1 -7.24 -2.01 12.49
CA LEU A 1 -6.10 -2.29 11.58
C LEU A 1 -6.04 -1.18 10.55
N SER A 2 -4.86 -0.65 10.23
CA SER A 2 -4.70 0.33 9.16
C SER A 2 -3.46 0.07 8.33
N ALA A 3 -3.48 0.52 7.07
CA ALA A 3 -2.35 0.51 6.18
C ALA A 3 -2.21 1.86 5.47
N THR A 4 -1.00 2.42 5.47
CA THR A 4 -0.64 3.57 4.65
C THR A 4 0.32 3.09 3.58
N ILE A 5 -0.02 3.37 2.33
CA ILE A 5 0.75 2.97 1.15
C ILE A 5 1.31 4.23 0.50
N TRP A 6 2.59 4.20 0.22
CA TRP A 6 3.26 5.21 -0.60
C TRP A 6 3.75 4.54 -1.88
N VAL A 7 3.43 5.13 -3.02
CA VAL A 7 4.02 4.76 -4.31
C VAL A 7 4.93 5.89 -4.79
N THR A 8 6.02 5.55 -5.49
CA THR A 8 6.94 6.58 -6.02
C THR A 8 6.39 7.34 -7.22
N ASP A 9 5.41 6.76 -7.91
CA ASP A 9 4.70 7.35 -9.03
C ASP A 9 3.24 6.90 -8.97
N ILE A 10 2.28 7.83 -9.07
CA ILE A 10 0.86 7.55 -8.94
C ILE A 10 0.35 6.58 -10.01
N ARG A 11 1.06 6.43 -11.14
CA ARG A 11 0.79 5.41 -12.16
C ARG A 11 0.97 3.99 -11.62
N ASN A 12 1.82 3.79 -10.61
CA ASN A 12 2.00 2.50 -9.95
C ASN A 12 0.82 2.12 -9.05
N ARG A 13 -0.13 3.03 -8.78
CA ARG A 13 -1.29 2.75 -7.92
C ARG A 13 -2.18 1.64 -8.49
N ALA A 14 -2.38 1.60 -9.81
CA ALA A 14 -3.21 0.57 -10.43
C ALA A 14 -2.61 -0.85 -10.27
N PRO A 15 -1.36 -1.13 -10.68
CA PRO A 15 -0.75 -2.45 -10.47
C PRO A 15 -0.58 -2.79 -8.98
N MET A 16 -0.30 -1.81 -8.13
CA MET A 16 -0.27 -2.01 -6.67
C MET A 16 -1.63 -2.48 -6.13
N ASN A 17 -2.73 -1.85 -6.58
CA ASN A 17 -4.07 -2.22 -6.16
C ASN A 17 -4.49 -3.62 -6.62
N GLU A 18 -4.04 -4.07 -7.79
CA GLU A 18 -4.32 -5.42 -8.29
C GLU A 18 -3.74 -6.47 -7.33
N VAL A 19 -2.46 -6.34 -7.00
CA VAL A 19 -1.77 -7.26 -6.07
C VAL A 19 -2.35 -7.13 -4.66
N TRP A 20 -2.63 -5.91 -4.18
CA TRP A 20 -3.25 -5.70 -2.87
C TRP A 20 -4.60 -6.39 -2.75
N THR A 21 -5.47 -6.24 -3.75
CA THR A 21 -6.83 -6.81 -3.74
C THR A 21 -6.79 -8.33 -3.75
N ALA A 22 -5.85 -8.93 -4.47
CA ALA A 22 -5.67 -10.38 -4.49
C ALA A 22 -5.15 -10.94 -3.15
N TRP A 23 -4.38 -10.15 -2.41
CA TRP A 23 -3.75 -10.57 -1.15
C TRP A 23 -4.60 -10.32 0.10
N VAL A 24 -5.34 -9.21 0.15
CA VAL A 24 -6.06 -8.78 1.35
C VAL A 24 -7.26 -9.69 1.66
N ASP A 25 -7.55 -9.92 2.94
CA ASP A 25 -8.78 -10.60 3.35
C ASP A 25 -10.01 -9.73 3.06
N ALA A 26 -10.81 -10.16 2.10
CA ALA A 26 -12.03 -9.47 1.67
C ALA A 26 -13.09 -9.30 2.78
N LYS A 27 -13.03 -10.13 3.85
CA LYS A 27 -13.96 -10.01 4.99
C LYS A 27 -13.46 -9.06 6.08
N ASN A 28 -12.15 -8.75 6.09
CA ASN A 28 -11.50 -8.02 7.17
C ASN A 28 -10.57 -6.93 6.62
N LEU A 29 -11.14 -6.02 5.81
CA LEU A 29 -10.37 -4.94 5.18
C LEU A 29 -9.84 -3.93 6.23
N PRO A 30 -8.55 -3.55 6.18
CA PRO A 30 -8.04 -2.47 7.01
C PRO A 30 -8.48 -1.11 6.45
N ALA A 31 -8.51 -0.08 7.32
CA ALA A 31 -8.55 1.29 6.84
C ALA A 31 -7.29 1.57 6.01
N ARG A 32 -7.44 2.10 4.79
CA ARG A 32 -6.33 2.21 3.83
C ARG A 32 -6.26 3.59 3.18
N ALA A 33 -5.07 4.17 3.15
CA ALA A 33 -4.74 5.34 2.34
C ALA A 33 -3.58 5.01 1.38
N CYS A 34 -3.65 5.52 0.16
CA CYS A 34 -2.59 5.38 -0.84
C CYS A 34 -2.32 6.72 -1.50
N VAL A 35 -1.08 7.18 -1.43
CA VAL A 35 -0.64 8.47 -2.01
C VAL A 35 0.71 8.31 -2.71
N GLU A 36 1.06 9.30 -3.54
CA GLU A 36 2.41 9.40 -4.09
C GLU A 36 3.36 10.06 -3.08
N ALA A 37 4.57 9.52 -2.92
CA ALA A 37 5.63 10.12 -2.10
C ALA A 37 7.03 9.64 -2.54
N ARG A 38 8.06 10.42 -2.18
CA ARG A 38 9.46 10.01 -2.36
C ARG A 38 9.86 9.03 -1.25
N LEU A 39 10.45 7.91 -1.62
CA LEU A 39 10.92 6.86 -0.70
C LEU A 39 12.43 6.97 -0.45
N ALA A 40 12.90 6.32 0.62
CA ALA A 40 14.31 6.34 1.02
C ALA A 40 15.22 5.57 0.05
N ASP A 41 14.78 4.39 -0.42
CA ASP A 41 15.48 3.64 -1.48
C ASP A 41 15.00 4.12 -2.86
N PRO A 42 15.87 4.69 -3.72
CA PRO A 42 15.51 5.11 -5.06
C PRO A 42 15.01 3.99 -5.98
N LYS A 43 15.29 2.72 -5.65
CA LYS A 43 14.82 1.55 -6.40
C LYS A 43 13.46 1.04 -5.96
N ALA A 44 12.98 1.46 -4.78
CA ALA A 44 11.66 1.06 -4.31
C ALA A 44 10.56 1.70 -5.16
N LEU A 45 9.52 0.92 -5.47
CA LEU A 45 8.33 1.41 -6.19
C LEU A 45 7.14 1.67 -5.25
N VAL A 46 7.16 1.02 -4.09
CA VAL A 46 6.09 1.07 -3.09
C VAL A 46 6.68 0.84 -1.69
N GLU A 47 6.12 1.51 -0.69
CA GLU A 47 6.35 1.27 0.74
C GLU A 47 5.00 1.16 1.45
N ILE A 48 4.89 0.27 2.43
CA ILE A 48 3.64 0.00 3.14
C ILE A 48 3.91 -0.05 4.64
N MET A 49 3.27 0.86 5.40
CA MET A 49 3.24 0.82 6.86
C MET A 49 1.92 0.22 7.33
N VAL A 50 1.97 -0.67 8.32
CA VAL A 50 0.81 -1.37 8.86
C VAL A 50 0.71 -1.19 10.37
N ILE A 51 -0.50 -0.90 10.87
CA ILE A 51 -0.85 -1.00 12.28
C ILE A 51 -1.78 -2.20 12.47
N ALA A 52 -1.29 -3.19 13.22
CA ALA A 52 -1.98 -4.45 13.48
C ALA A 52 -2.50 -4.58 14.94
N ALA A 53 -3.30 -5.60 15.21
CA ALA A 53 -3.76 -5.99 16.54
C ALA A 53 -3.36 -7.46 16.81
N LYS A 54 -3.21 -7.82 18.09
CA LYS A 54 -2.81 -9.16 18.54
C LYS A 54 -4.02 -10.04 18.83
#